data_AF-A0AAW2ME05-F1
#
_entry.id   AF-A0AAW2ME05-F1
#
_cell.length_a   1.000
_cell.length_b   1.000
_cell.length_c   1.000
_cell.angle_alpha   90.00
_cell.angle_beta   90.00
_cell.angle_gamma   90.00
#
_symmetry.space_group_name_H-M   'P 1'
#
loop_
_entity.id
_entity.type
_entity.pdbx_description
1 polymer ?
#
loop_
_entity_poly.entity_id
_entity_poly.type
_entity_poly.pdbx_seq_one_letter_code
_entity_poly.pdbx_strand_id
1 'polypeptide(L)'
;MVHPHSTLVVTINGTGFVIEILYLSLFLIFSDSKKRLRIVAIVVAECISLAVLAMLVLSFAHTTKLRSTIVGSICMAGNIFMYASPLSVMKLVITTRSVEYMPFFLSLFSFLNGVSWTSYALIRFDPFIAAPNGMGTVLGLVQLLLYATFYRSTKRIMAERKAQGEVGLAGKPAADSNNKNGV
;
A
#
# COMPACT_ATOMS: atom_id res chain seq x y z
N MET A 1 -8.40 -0.89 -27.45
CA MET A 1 -8.20 -2.06 -26.58
C MET A 1 -6.85 -2.67 -26.90
N VAL A 2 -5.92 -2.70 -25.94
CA VAL A 2 -4.47 -2.77 -26.21
C VAL A 2 -3.91 -4.21 -26.10
N HIS A 3 -4.66 -5.15 -25.51
CA HIS A 3 -4.40 -6.59 -25.57
C HIS A 3 -5.73 -7.39 -25.62
N PRO A 4 -5.88 -8.35 -26.55
CA PRO A 4 -6.93 -9.36 -26.43
C PRO A 4 -6.60 -10.26 -25.22
N HIS A 5 -7.60 -10.61 -24.42
CA HIS A 5 -7.50 -11.47 -23.21
C HIS A 5 -7.05 -10.81 -21.88
N SER A 6 -7.08 -9.49 -21.75
CA SER A 6 -6.79 -8.80 -20.48
C SER A 6 -8.01 -8.60 -19.56
N THR A 7 -9.11 -9.32 -19.77
CA THR A 7 -10.38 -9.09 -19.03
C THR A 7 -10.19 -9.15 -17.52
N LEU A 8 -9.45 -10.15 -17.00
CA LEU A 8 -9.19 -10.27 -15.56
C LEU A 8 -8.41 -9.08 -15.00
N VAL A 9 -7.43 -8.60 -15.75
CA VAL A 9 -6.63 -7.41 -15.39
C VAL A 9 -7.52 -6.17 -15.39
N VAL A 10 -8.37 -6.00 -16.40
CA VAL A 10 -9.28 -4.86 -16.51
C VAL A 10 -10.30 -4.88 -15.37
N THR A 11 -10.89 -6.04 -15.05
CA THR A 11 -11.90 -6.14 -13.99
C THR A 11 -11.32 -5.83 -12.62
N ILE A 12 -10.16 -6.40 -12.26
CA ILE A 12 -9.57 -6.17 -10.93
C ILE A 12 -9.10 -4.72 -10.76
N ASN A 13 -8.46 -4.15 -11.77
CA ASN A 13 -7.97 -2.77 -11.72
C ASN A 13 -9.16 -1.79 -11.76
N GLY A 14 -10.22 -2.10 -12.49
CA GLY A 14 -11.46 -1.33 -12.48
C GLY A 14 -12.13 -1.32 -11.11
N THR A 15 -12.23 -2.47 -10.45
CA THR A 15 -12.73 -2.53 -9.07
C THR A 15 -11.83 -1.77 -8.10
N GLY A 16 -10.50 -1.93 -8.22
CA GLY A 16 -9.52 -1.19 -7.42
C GLY A 16 -9.66 0.32 -7.58
N PHE A 17 -9.82 0.80 -8.81
CA PHE A 17 -10.03 2.21 -9.12
C PHE A 17 -11.30 2.78 -8.46
N VAL A 18 -12.41 2.03 -8.47
CA VAL A 18 -13.64 2.45 -7.77
C VAL A 18 -13.40 2.53 -6.26
N ILE A 19 -12.71 1.55 -5.68
CA ILE A 19 -12.37 1.54 -4.25
C ILE A 19 -11.46 2.73 -3.90
N GLU A 20 -10.46 3.04 -4.74
CA GLU A 20 -9.57 4.19 -4.56
C GLU A 20 -10.30 5.52 -4.64
N ILE A 21 -11.25 5.68 -5.58
CA ILE A 21 -12.11 6.88 -5.64
C ILE A 21 -12.88 7.05 -4.33
N LEU A 22 -13.44 5.97 -3.78
CA LEU A 22 -14.16 6.03 -2.50
C LEU A 22 -13.23 6.46 -1.36
N TYR A 23 -12.02 5.87 -1.26
CA TYR A 23 -11.04 6.26 -0.26
C TYR A 23 -10.60 7.72 -0.39
N LEU A 24 -10.28 8.17 -1.60
CA LEU A 24 -9.90 9.56 -1.87
C LEU A 24 -11.04 10.51 -1.55
N SER A 25 -12.28 10.18 -1.91
CA SER A 25 -13.45 11.01 -1.61
C SER A 25 -13.63 11.20 -0.11
N LEU A 26 -13.58 10.11 0.66
CA LEU A 26 -13.64 10.17 2.12
C LEU A 26 -12.47 11.01 2.67
N PHE A 27 -11.25 10.80 2.18
CA PHE A 27 -10.09 11.58 2.60
C PHE A 27 -10.27 13.08 2.32
N LEU A 28 -10.78 13.46 1.15
CA LEU A 28 -10.99 14.86 0.77
C LEU A 28 -12.11 15.52 1.59
N ILE A 29 -13.12 14.77 2.03
CA ILE A 29 -14.19 15.29 2.88
C ILE A 29 -13.69 15.50 4.32
N PHE A 30 -12.93 14.54 4.87
CA PHE A 30 -12.60 14.50 6.29
C PHE A 30 -11.18 14.99 6.67
N SER A 31 -10.33 15.35 5.70
CA SER A 31 -8.96 15.81 5.99
C SER A 31 -8.81 17.32 6.14
N ASP A 32 -7.77 17.73 6.86
CA ASP A 32 -7.38 19.14 7.01
C ASP A 32 -7.13 19.83 5.66
N SER A 33 -7.54 21.09 5.53
CA SER A 33 -7.43 21.87 4.28
C SER A 33 -6.05 21.84 3.62
N LYS A 34 -4.96 21.82 4.41
CA LYS A 34 -3.58 21.75 3.90
C LYS A 34 -3.26 20.39 3.27
N LYS A 35 -3.66 19.30 3.93
CA LYS A 35 -3.46 17.93 3.43
C LYS A 35 -4.33 17.69 2.19
N ARG A 36 -5.59 18.15 2.25
CA ARG A 36 -6.54 18.11 1.15
C ARG A 36 -5.99 18.76 -0.11
N LEU A 37 -5.50 20.01 -0.01
CA LEU A 37 -4.94 20.72 -1.17
C LEU A 37 -3.75 19.96 -1.78
N ARG A 38 -2.88 19.38 -0.94
CA ARG A 38 -1.74 18.58 -1.41
C ARG A 38 -2.21 17.35 -2.20
N ILE A 39 -3.19 16.60 -1.69
CA ILE A 39 -3.70 15.41 -2.37
C ILE A 39 -4.42 15.79 -3.66
N VAL A 40 -5.25 16.85 -3.66
CA VAL A 40 -5.90 17.34 -4.89
C VAL A 40 -4.85 17.70 -5.95
N ALA A 41 -3.79 18.42 -5.57
CA ALA A 41 -2.72 18.77 -6.50
C ALA A 41 -2.03 17.54 -7.10
N ILE A 42 -1.77 16.51 -6.30
CA ILE A 42 -1.17 15.25 -6.77
C ILE A 42 -2.11 14.54 -7.75
N VAL A 43 -3.40 14.41 -7.42
CA VAL A 43 -4.40 13.75 -8.28
C VAL A 43 -4.56 14.49 -9.61
N VAL A 44 -4.62 15.83 -9.59
CA VAL A 44 -4.70 16.65 -10.81
C VAL A 44 -3.43 16.46 -11.66
N ALA A 45 -2.24 16.48 -11.04
CA ALA A 45 -0.99 16.26 -11.75
C ALA A 45 -0.92 14.85 -12.38
N GLU A 46 -1.43 13.83 -11.71
CA GLU A 46 -1.51 12.46 -12.21
C GLU A 46 -2.48 12.36 -13.40
N CYS A 47 -3.69 12.93 -13.29
CA CYS A 47 -4.65 13.00 -14.39
C CYS A 47 -4.08 13.70 -15.62
N ILE A 48 -3.39 14.83 -15.44
CA ILE A 48 -2.71 15.55 -16.53
C ILE A 48 -1.62 14.66 -17.14
N SER A 49 -0.81 14.00 -16.31
CA SER A 49 0.26 13.12 -16.78
C SER A 49 -0.26 11.95 -17.61
N LEU A 50 -1.37 11.33 -17.19
CA LEU A 50 -2.04 10.26 -17.94
C LEU A 50 -2.65 10.78 -19.25
N ALA A 51 -3.28 11.94 -19.24
CA ALA A 51 -3.84 12.56 -20.45
C ALA A 51 -2.74 12.90 -21.47
N VAL A 52 -1.63 13.49 -21.02
CA VAL A 52 -0.46 13.78 -21.86
C VAL A 52 0.13 12.51 -22.42
N LEU A 53 0.34 11.48 -21.58
CA LEU A 53 0.84 10.19 -22.05
C LEU A 53 -0.08 9.58 -23.12
N ALA A 54 -1.40 9.59 -22.89
CA ALA A 54 -2.37 9.09 -23.85
C ALA A 54 -2.32 9.87 -25.17
N MET A 55 -2.28 11.21 -25.11
CA MET A 55 -2.16 12.06 -26.30
C MET A 55 -0.88 11.76 -27.07
N LEU A 56 0.28 11.66 -26.40
CA LEU A 56 1.56 11.36 -27.04
C LEU A 56 1.56 9.97 -27.70
N VAL A 57 1.10 8.95 -26.98
CA VAL A 57 1.05 7.57 -27.50
C VAL A 57 0.09 7.47 -28.70
N LEU A 58 -1.08 8.10 -28.64
CA LEU A 58 -2.04 8.06 -29.75
C LEU A 58 -1.55 8.83 -30.97
N SER A 59 -0.83 9.94 -30.76
CA SER A 59 -0.29 10.79 -31.84
C SER A 59 0.93 10.18 -32.53
N PHE A 60 1.85 9.59 -31.77
CA PHE A 60 3.17 9.18 -32.30
C PHE A 60 3.34 7.66 -32.45
N ALA A 61 2.59 6.83 -31.73
CA ALA A 61 2.67 5.38 -31.87
C ALA A 61 1.53 4.87 -32.76
N HIS A 62 1.78 4.65 -34.04
CA HIS A 62 0.74 4.27 -35.01
C HIS A 62 0.33 2.80 -34.98
N THR A 63 1.12 1.91 -34.36
CA THR A 63 0.80 0.49 -34.26
C THR A 63 0.31 0.13 -32.86
N THR A 64 -0.69 -0.77 -32.79
CA THR A 64 -1.19 -1.27 -31.49
C THR A 64 -0.07 -1.89 -30.66
N LYS A 65 0.83 -2.66 -31.28
CA LYS A 65 1.98 -3.28 -30.61
C LYS A 65 2.87 -2.25 -29.93
N LEU A 66 3.20 -1.14 -30.61
CA LEU A 66 4.04 -0.09 -30.02
C LEU A 66 3.31 0.62 -28.87
N ARG A 67 2.01 0.92 -29.03
CA ARG A 67 1.17 1.49 -27.96
C ARG A 67 1.17 0.58 -26.71
N SER A 68 0.97 -0.73 -26.92
CA SER A 68 0.99 -1.73 -25.85
C SER A 68 2.32 -1.77 -25.13
N THR A 69 3.44 -1.79 -25.88
CA THR A 69 4.77 -1.84 -25.28
C THR A 69 5.08 -0.59 -24.46
N ILE A 70 4.76 0.61 -24.94
CA ILE A 70 5.02 1.86 -24.21
C ILE A 70 4.20 1.91 -22.92
N VAL A 71 2.88 1.75 -23.03
CA VAL A 71 1.96 1.83 -21.87
C VAL A 71 2.25 0.70 -20.88
N GLY A 72 2.47 -0.52 -21.37
CA GLY A 72 2.82 -1.69 -20.55
C GLY A 72 4.12 -1.50 -19.79
N SER A 73 5.15 -0.94 -20.43
CA SER A 73 6.44 -0.67 -19.77
C SER A 73 6.33 0.36 -18.65
N ILE A 74 5.59 1.45 -18.88
CA ILE A 74 5.35 2.49 -17.86
C ILE A 74 4.53 1.92 -16.70
N CYS A 75 3.46 1.19 -16.99
CA CYS A 75 2.61 0.56 -15.98
C CYS A 75 3.39 -0.47 -15.14
N MET A 76 4.26 -1.26 -15.78
CA MET A 76 5.16 -2.20 -15.12
C MET A 76 6.12 -1.48 -14.18
N ALA A 77 6.77 -0.41 -14.65
CA ALA A 77 7.68 0.39 -13.83
C ALA A 77 6.96 1.02 -12.63
N GLY A 78 5.75 1.56 -12.84
CA GLY A 78 4.90 2.09 -11.77
C GLY A 78 4.54 1.03 -10.72
N ASN A 79 4.13 -0.16 -11.15
CA ASN A 79 3.85 -1.28 -10.25
C ASN A 79 5.07 -1.68 -9.42
N ILE A 80 6.26 -1.76 -10.03
CA ILE A 80 7.50 -2.06 -9.31
C ILE A 80 7.79 -0.97 -8.27
N PHE A 81 7.60 0.31 -8.64
CA PHE A 81 7.81 1.43 -7.72
C PHE A 81 6.88 1.38 -6.49
N MET A 82 5.64 0.90 -6.64
CA MET A 82 4.72 0.73 -5.50
C MET A 82 5.27 -0.19 -4.40
N TYR A 83 6.16 -1.13 -4.73
CA TYR A 83 6.80 -1.99 -3.73
C TYR A 83 7.75 -1.25 -2.77
N ALA A 84 8.08 0.03 -3.03
CA ALA A 84 8.75 0.88 -2.06
C ALA A 84 7.97 0.97 -0.72
N SER A 85 6.63 0.94 -0.77
CA SER A 85 5.78 0.97 0.43
C SER A 85 5.99 -0.26 1.33
N PRO A 86 5.78 -1.51 0.87
CA PRO A 86 6.04 -2.68 1.71
C PRO A 86 7.51 -2.82 2.13
N LEU A 87 8.48 -2.39 1.31
CA LEU A 87 9.90 -2.32 1.69
C LEU A 87 10.14 -1.39 2.88
N SER A 88 9.50 -0.22 2.89
CA SER A 88 9.55 0.72 4.03
C SER A 88 9.00 0.09 5.31
N VAL A 89 7.87 -0.64 5.22
CA VAL A 89 7.30 -1.36 6.36
C VAL A 89 8.23 -2.49 6.82
N MET A 90 8.85 -3.25 5.91
CA MET A 90 9.84 -4.27 6.28
C MET A 90 11.03 -3.69 7.03
N LYS A 91 11.55 -2.54 6.57
CA LYS A 91 12.61 -1.80 7.28
C LYS A 91 12.15 -1.40 8.68
N LEU A 92 10.91 -0.92 8.83
CA LEU A 92 10.33 -0.57 10.12
C LEU A 92 10.26 -1.79 11.05
N VAL A 93 9.84 -2.96 10.55
CA VAL A 93 9.79 -4.21 11.33
C VAL A 93 11.20 -4.60 11.82
N ILE A 94 12.20 -4.55 10.95
CA ILE A 94 13.58 -4.91 11.31
C ILE A 94 14.14 -3.95 12.38
N THR A 95 13.88 -2.65 12.22
CA THR A 95 14.37 -1.60 13.12
C THR A 95 13.68 -1.67 14.49
N THR A 96 12.35 -1.81 14.49
CA THR A 96 11.54 -1.80 15.72
C THR A 96 11.43 -3.18 16.36
N ARG A 97 11.90 -4.24 15.68
CA ARG A 97 11.74 -5.64 16.10
C ARG A 97 10.26 -6.00 16.35
N SER A 98 9.33 -5.31 15.68
CA SER A 98 7.88 -5.39 15.89
C SER A 98 7.11 -5.45 14.58
N VAL A 99 6.09 -6.32 14.50
CA VAL A 99 5.20 -6.49 13.34
C VAL A 99 3.86 -5.76 13.51
N GLU A 100 3.79 -4.79 14.44
CA GLU A 100 2.58 -4.01 14.74
C GLU A 100 1.98 -3.34 13.49
N TYR A 101 2.82 -2.82 12.59
CA TYR A 101 2.42 -2.17 11.34
C TYR A 101 2.38 -3.12 10.13
N MET A 102 2.61 -4.41 10.33
CA MET A 102 2.59 -5.45 9.28
C MET A 102 1.67 -6.60 9.71
N PRO A 103 0.35 -6.45 9.54
CA PRO A 103 -0.60 -7.47 9.96
C PRO A 103 -0.53 -8.72 9.06
N PHE A 104 -0.60 -9.89 9.70
CA PHE A 104 -0.43 -11.19 9.05
C PHE A 104 -1.30 -11.40 7.81
N PHE A 105 -2.61 -11.14 7.91
CA PHE A 105 -3.54 -11.41 6.82
C PHE A 105 -3.26 -10.54 5.59
N LEU A 106 -2.84 -9.28 5.77
CA LEU A 106 -2.47 -8.45 4.63
C LEU A 106 -1.26 -9.01 3.90
N SER A 107 -0.23 -9.45 4.64
CA SER A 107 0.95 -10.09 4.04
C SER A 107 0.61 -11.42 3.36
N LEU A 108 -0.23 -12.26 3.99
CA LEU A 108 -0.65 -13.54 3.43
C LEU A 108 -1.43 -13.37 2.13
N PHE A 109 -2.45 -12.52 2.13
CA PHE A 109 -3.25 -12.28 0.93
C PHE A 109 -2.44 -11.56 -0.16
N SER A 110 -1.51 -10.68 0.21
CA SER A 110 -0.58 -10.08 -0.77
C SER A 110 0.33 -11.12 -1.43
N PHE A 111 0.86 -12.07 -0.65
CA PHE A 111 1.65 -13.18 -1.17
C PHE A 111 0.83 -14.07 -2.11
N LEU A 112 -0.35 -14.51 -1.68
CA LEU A 112 -1.24 -15.36 -2.50
C LEU A 112 -1.69 -14.64 -3.78
N ASN A 113 -1.96 -13.33 -3.71
CA ASN A 113 -2.27 -12.51 -4.87
C ASN A 113 -1.08 -12.48 -5.84
N GLY A 114 0.14 -12.24 -5.34
CA GLY A 114 1.36 -12.29 -6.14
C GLY A 114 1.54 -13.64 -6.84
N VAL A 115 1.39 -14.75 -6.11
CA VAL A 115 1.48 -16.12 -6.68
C VAL A 115 0.44 -16.33 -7.79
N SER A 116 -0.80 -15.90 -7.55
CA SER A 116 -1.90 -16.05 -8.50
C SER A 116 -1.64 -15.29 -9.80
N TRP A 117 -1.22 -14.02 -9.71
CA TRP A 117 -0.93 -13.21 -10.89
C TRP A 117 0.35 -13.64 -11.61
N THR A 118 1.37 -14.07 -10.87
CA THR A 118 2.58 -14.62 -11.48
C THR A 118 2.24 -15.88 -12.26
N SER A 119 1.44 -16.79 -11.67
CA SER A 119 0.99 -18.01 -12.35
C SER A 119 0.16 -17.68 -13.59
N TYR A 120 -0.78 -16.75 -13.49
CA TYR A 120 -1.57 -16.25 -14.63
C TYR A 120 -0.69 -15.73 -15.77
N ALA A 121 0.32 -14.91 -15.44
CA ALA A 121 1.22 -14.33 -16.42
C ALA A 121 2.11 -15.39 -17.11
N LEU A 122 2.49 -16.45 -16.41
CA LEU A 122 3.32 -17.53 -16.95
C LEU A 122 2.58 -18.42 -17.96
N ILE A 123 1.25 -18.57 -17.84
CA ILE A 123 0.45 -19.39 -18.79
C ILE A 123 0.57 -18.87 -20.24
N ARG A 124 0.64 -17.55 -20.41
CA ARG A 124 0.75 -16.89 -21.73
C ARG A 124 2.07 -16.15 -21.93
N PHE A 125 2.97 -16.26 -20.96
CA PHE A 125 4.25 -15.57 -20.90
C PHE A 125 4.12 -14.05 -21.17
N ASP A 126 3.35 -13.36 -20.32
CA ASP A 126 3.23 -11.90 -20.34
C ASP A 126 4.24 -11.25 -19.38
N PRO A 127 5.36 -10.69 -19.87
CA PRO A 127 6.40 -10.13 -19.02
C PRO A 127 5.94 -8.90 -18.23
N PHE A 128 4.99 -8.12 -18.75
CA PHE A 128 4.50 -6.90 -18.10
C PHE A 128 3.72 -7.21 -16.81
N ILE A 129 3.10 -8.38 -16.74
CA ILE A 129 2.39 -8.87 -15.56
C ILE A 129 3.33 -9.73 -14.70
N ALA A 130 4.14 -10.59 -15.32
CA ALA A 130 5.01 -11.53 -14.62
C ALA A 130 6.07 -10.82 -13.76
N ALA A 131 6.76 -9.82 -14.30
CA ALA A 131 7.85 -9.14 -13.60
C ALA A 131 7.41 -8.46 -12.29
N PRO A 132 6.38 -7.58 -12.26
CA PRO A 132 5.97 -6.94 -11.02
C PRO A 132 5.38 -7.97 -10.04
N ASN A 133 4.49 -8.86 -10.48
CA ASN A 133 3.85 -9.82 -9.56
C ASN A 133 4.83 -10.87 -9.02
N GLY A 134 5.84 -11.25 -9.79
CA GLY A 134 6.93 -12.10 -9.31
C GLY A 134 7.72 -11.41 -8.19
N MET A 135 8.05 -10.13 -8.36
CA MET A 135 8.67 -9.32 -7.30
C MET A 135 7.76 -9.23 -6.08
N GLY A 136 6.46 -8.94 -6.27
CA GLY A 136 5.48 -8.91 -5.19
C GLY A 136 5.36 -10.24 -4.44
N THR A 137 5.47 -11.36 -5.14
CA THR A 137 5.49 -12.70 -4.55
C THR A 137 6.69 -12.88 -3.63
N VAL A 138 7.89 -12.53 -4.11
CA VAL A 138 9.12 -12.60 -3.30
C VAL A 138 9.00 -11.70 -2.06
N LEU A 139 8.55 -10.45 -2.23
CA LEU A 139 8.39 -9.53 -1.12
C LEU A 139 7.32 -10.00 -0.13
N GLY A 140 6.20 -10.53 -0.60
CA GLY A 140 5.15 -11.11 0.26
C GLY A 140 5.66 -12.30 1.08
N LEU A 141 6.49 -13.16 0.47
CA LEU A 141 7.15 -14.25 1.20
C LEU A 141 8.08 -13.70 2.30
N VAL A 142 8.90 -12.69 1.97
CA VAL A 142 9.79 -12.04 2.96
C VAL A 142 8.97 -11.42 4.10
N GLN A 143 7.84 -10.77 3.81
CA GLN A 143 6.95 -10.24 4.84
C GLN A 143 6.43 -11.35 5.78
N LEU A 144 6.03 -12.50 5.26
CA LEU A 144 5.60 -13.65 6.07
C LEU A 144 6.72 -14.21 6.95
N LEU A 145 7.95 -14.29 6.41
CA LEU A 145 9.12 -14.73 7.18
C LEU A 145 9.47 -13.75 8.30
N LEU A 146 9.44 -12.45 8.01
CA LEU A 146 9.64 -11.40 9.02
C LEU A 146 8.54 -11.45 10.09
N TYR A 147 7.30 -11.66 9.69
CA TYR A 147 6.18 -11.82 10.62
C TYR A 147 6.44 -12.98 11.58
N ALA A 148 6.76 -14.17 11.07
CA ALA A 148 7.06 -15.35 11.87
C ALA A 148 8.23 -15.11 12.85
N THR A 149 9.26 -14.39 12.39
CA THR A 149 10.46 -14.09 13.18
C THR A 149 10.18 -13.11 14.33
N PHE A 150 9.43 -12.04 14.08
CA PHE A 150 9.23 -10.95 15.05
C PHE A 150 7.91 -11.01 15.83
N TYR A 151 7.01 -11.96 15.53
CA TYR A 151 5.73 -12.12 16.23
C TYR A 151 5.88 -12.21 17.75
N ARG A 152 6.79 -13.06 18.24
CA ARG A 152 7.03 -13.23 19.69
C ARG A 152 7.59 -11.96 20.33
N SER A 153 8.53 -11.30 19.65
CA SER A 153 9.10 -10.02 20.11
C SER A 153 8.01 -8.95 20.24
N THR A 154 7.11 -8.90 19.25
CA THR A 154 5.98 -7.96 19.23
C THR A 154 5.03 -8.19 20.40
N LYS A 155 4.68 -9.46 20.69
CA LYS A 155 3.86 -9.82 21.85
C LYS A 155 4.46 -9.35 23.16
N ARG A 156 5.77 -9.51 23.34
CA ARG A 156 6.50 -9.03 24.52
C ARG A 156 6.47 -7.50 24.63
N ILE A 157 6.81 -6.78 23.56
CA ILE A 157 6.82 -5.31 23.52
C ILE A 157 5.42 -4.75 23.86
N MET A 158 4.36 -5.34 23.30
CA MET A 158 2.99 -4.91 23.61
C MET A 158 2.60 -5.16 25.07
N ALA A 159 3.03 -6.29 25.65
CA ALA A 159 2.78 -6.59 27.06
C ALA A 159 3.50 -5.61 28.00
N GLU A 160 4.78 -5.29 27.71
CA GLU A 160 5.56 -4.32 28.47
C GLU A 160 4.96 -2.91 28.42
N ARG A 161 4.53 -2.45 27.22
CA ARG A 161 3.84 -1.16 27.06
C ARG A 161 2.54 -1.09 27.87
N LYS A 162 1.77 -2.19 27.88
CA LYS A 162 0.52 -2.26 28.65
C LYS A 162 0.79 -2.17 30.16
N ALA A 163 1.78 -2.91 30.66
CA ALA A 163 2.16 -2.85 32.07
C ALA A 163 2.63 -1.45 32.49
N GLN A 164 3.44 -0.76 31.67
CA GLN A 164 3.87 0.62 31.95
C GLN A 164 2.72 1.62 31.94
N GLY A 165 1.78 1.48 31.01
CA GLY A 165 0.59 2.34 30.93
C GLY A 165 -0.31 2.19 32.17
N GLU A 166 -0.51 0.96 32.65
CA GLU A 166 -1.29 0.67 33.86
C GLU A 166 -0.62 1.26 35.12
N VAL A 167 0.70 1.16 35.25
CA VAL A 167 1.45 1.76 36.36
C VAL A 167 1.38 3.29 36.32
N GLY A 168 1.46 3.91 35.14
CA GLY A 168 1.35 5.37 34.99
C GLY A 168 -0.03 5.94 35.29
N LEU A 169 -1.09 5.15 35.11
CA LEU A 169 -2.47 5.52 35.48
C LEU A 169 -2.73 5.35 36.98
N ALA A 170 -2.18 4.30 37.60
CA ALA A 170 -2.27 4.08 39.05
C ALA A 170 -1.43 5.07 39.87
N GLY A 171 -0.37 5.63 39.28
CA GLY A 171 0.56 6.56 39.93
C GLY A 171 0.20 8.04 39.90
N LYS A 172 -0.99 8.44 39.42
CA LYS A 172 -1.50 9.83 39.56
C LYS A 172 -2.34 9.94 40.83
N PRO A 173 -1.85 10.53 41.93
CA PRO A 173 -2.71 10.86 43.05
C PRO A 173 -3.72 11.92 42.60
N ALA A 174 -4.99 11.74 42.95
CA ALA A 174 -6.00 12.79 42.85
C ALA A 174 -5.49 14.00 43.65
N ALA A 175 -5.13 15.07 42.96
CA ALA A 175 -4.73 16.32 43.58
C ALA A 175 -5.94 16.94 44.27
N ASP A 176 -6.02 16.67 45.58
CA ASP A 176 -6.47 17.51 46.68
C ASP A 176 -7.42 18.66 46.32
N SER A 177 -8.72 18.37 46.34
CA SER A 177 -9.79 19.37 46.38
C SER A 177 -10.30 19.51 47.81
N ASN A 178 -9.46 19.94 48.76
CA ASN A 178 -9.96 20.32 50.08
C ASN A 178 -9.14 21.41 50.77
N ASN A 179 -9.25 22.65 50.29
CA ASN A 179 -9.00 23.81 51.14
C ASN A 179 -9.84 25.02 50.74
N LYS A 180 -11.09 25.07 51.23
CA LYS A 180 -11.80 26.32 51.48
C LYS A 180 -12.67 26.14 52.72
N ASN A 181 -12.09 26.37 53.90
CA ASN A 181 -12.76 26.81 55.11
C ASN A 181 -11.69 27.25 56.13
N GLY A 182 -11.56 28.56 56.37
CA GLY A 182 -10.68 29.05 57.42
C GLY A 182 -10.43 30.55 57.40
N VAL A 183 -11.34 31.28 58.07
CA VAL A 183 -11.28 32.66 58.59
C VAL A 183 -11.51 33.80 57.59
#